data_AF-A0AB33WYG8-F1
#
_entry.id   AF-A0AB33WYG8-F1
#
_cell.length_a   1.000
_cell.length_b   1.000
_cell.length_c   1.000
_cell.angle_alpha   90.00
_cell.angle_beta   90.00
_cell.angle_gamma   90.00
#
_symmetry.space_group_name_H-M   'P 1'
#
loop_
_entity.id
_entity.type
_entity.pdbx_description
1 polymer ?
#
loop_
_entity_poly.entity_id
_entity_poly.type
_entity_poly.pdbx_seq_one_letter_code
_entity_poly.pdbx_strand_id
1 'polypeptide(L)'
;MTQTSPAITLEKLRRAIRLIDEPLIELTPQSLTYLRSYPALLAASRTLASTHDSGDLLLQLSAMCYGWMPRVARVNARHVDKASAALACALESDVLIDTAQMQDLANSLHSVVGTSKLLHFLRPQLYPIWDSKVARVWATSDATTNMSSVENYRSYIKDIRTLIASPGFAAFHDDFNQAYSRRLDRLKIAPYSLSPVRAVEAAAFELSGGDYDDD
;
A
#
# COMPACT_ATOMS: atom_id res chain seq x y z
N MET A 1 -25.66 17.48 4.82
CA MET A 1 -24.54 16.52 4.73
C MET A 1 -23.62 17.00 3.64
N THR A 2 -22.60 17.76 4.00
CA THR A 2 -21.59 18.29 3.07
C THR A 2 -20.66 17.15 2.69
N GLN A 3 -20.77 16.64 1.46
CA GLN A 3 -19.74 15.82 0.87
C GLN A 3 -18.50 16.71 0.68
N THR A 4 -17.58 16.65 1.63
CA THR A 4 -16.22 17.18 1.45
C THR A 4 -15.59 16.38 0.32
N SER A 5 -15.31 17.05 -0.80
CA SER A 5 -14.48 16.48 -1.86
C SER A 5 -13.17 15.96 -1.25
N PRO A 6 -12.62 14.83 -1.73
CA PRO A 6 -11.38 14.31 -1.19
C PRO A 6 -10.31 15.41 -1.25
N ALA A 7 -9.59 15.61 -0.14
CA ALA A 7 -8.56 16.63 -0.04
C ALA A 7 -7.45 16.43 -1.09
N ILE A 8 -7.33 15.22 -1.67
CA ILE A 8 -6.39 14.85 -2.71
C ILE A 8 -7.05 14.80 -4.08
N THR A 9 -6.40 15.44 -5.05
CA THR A 9 -6.79 15.52 -6.46
C THR A 9 -5.65 15.03 -7.34
N LEU A 10 -5.96 14.65 -8.58
CA LEU A 10 -4.94 14.24 -9.55
C LEU A 10 -3.88 15.33 -9.78
N GLU A 11 -4.30 16.60 -9.79
CA GLU A 11 -3.39 17.74 -9.91
C GLU A 11 -2.40 17.83 -8.74
N LYS A 12 -2.86 17.55 -7.51
CA LYS A 12 -1.95 17.46 -6.36
C LYS A 12 -0.97 16.31 -6.52
N LEU A 13 -1.43 15.14 -6.95
CA LEU A 13 -0.57 13.96 -7.16
C LEU A 13 0.47 14.19 -8.25
N ARG A 14 0.16 14.96 -9.31
CA ARG A 14 1.13 15.33 -10.36
C ARG A 14 2.36 16.05 -9.82
N ARG A 15 2.25 16.75 -8.69
CA ARG A 15 3.41 17.39 -8.04
C ARG A 15 4.47 16.37 -7.60
N ALA A 16 4.07 15.15 -7.26
CA ALA A 16 4.99 14.08 -6.88
C ALA A 16 5.95 13.67 -8.00
N ILE A 17 5.57 13.84 -9.27
CA ILE A 17 6.44 13.52 -10.42
C ILE A 17 7.71 14.36 -10.35
N ARG A 18 7.60 15.65 -10.00
CA ARG A 18 8.76 16.55 -9.84
C ARG A 18 9.65 16.10 -8.69
N LEU A 19 9.06 15.74 -7.54
CA LEU A 19 9.80 15.26 -6.36
C LEU A 19 10.59 13.97 -6.65
N ILE A 20 10.05 13.10 -7.51
CA ILE A 20 10.74 11.87 -7.92
C ILE A 20 11.91 12.16 -8.86
N ASP A 21 11.74 13.12 -9.77
CA ASP A 21 12.74 13.52 -10.76
C ASP A 21 13.86 14.40 -10.18
N GLU A 22 13.65 15.06 -9.04
CA GLU A 22 14.68 15.86 -8.38
C GLU A 22 15.95 15.03 -8.08
N PRO A 23 17.15 15.63 -8.22
CA PRO A 23 18.41 14.95 -7.91
C PRO A 23 18.39 14.52 -6.44
N LEU A 24 18.61 13.23 -6.22
CA LEU A 24 18.43 12.59 -4.92
C LEU A 24 19.37 13.18 -3.86
N ILE A 25 18.80 13.53 -2.71
CA ILE A 25 19.48 13.41 -1.42
C ILE A 25 19.83 11.93 -1.26
N GLU A 26 21.02 11.62 -0.75
CA GLU A 26 21.45 10.24 -0.51
C GLU A 26 20.36 9.49 0.28
N LEU A 27 19.75 8.47 -0.34
CA LEU A 27 18.67 7.71 0.30
C LEU A 27 19.22 6.87 1.44
N THR A 28 18.47 6.79 2.53
CA THR A 28 18.81 5.91 3.64
C THR A 28 18.82 4.44 3.19
N PRO A 29 19.58 3.55 3.87
CA PRO A 29 19.54 2.11 3.62
C PRO A 29 18.13 1.51 3.72
N GLN A 30 17.29 2.08 4.59
CA GLN A 30 15.90 1.70 4.74
C GLN A 30 15.11 2.02 3.46
N SER A 31 15.16 3.26 2.96
CA SER A 31 14.51 3.67 1.71
C SER A 31 14.95 2.83 0.51
N LEU A 32 16.26 2.53 0.41
CA LEU A 32 16.80 1.64 -0.62
C LEU A 32 16.26 0.21 -0.50
N THR A 33 16.14 -0.30 0.72
CA THR A 33 15.57 -1.62 0.99
C THR A 33 14.11 -1.66 0.57
N TYR A 34 13.32 -0.63 0.89
CA TYR A 34 11.92 -0.52 0.47
C TYR A 34 11.76 -0.63 -1.05
N LEU A 35 12.52 0.15 -1.81
CA LEU A 35 12.47 0.15 -3.28
C LEU A 35 12.96 -1.18 -3.87
N ARG A 36 14.09 -1.72 -3.40
CA ARG A 36 14.68 -2.96 -3.94
C ARG A 36 13.83 -4.19 -3.64
N SER A 37 13.26 -4.26 -2.44
CA SER A 37 12.52 -5.45 -1.99
C SER A 37 11.10 -5.50 -2.54
N TYR A 38 10.47 -4.37 -2.87
CA TYR A 38 9.08 -4.33 -3.33
C TYR A 38 8.73 -5.36 -4.44
N PRO A 39 9.44 -5.40 -5.59
CA PRO A 39 9.13 -6.38 -6.63
C PRO A 39 9.38 -7.83 -6.19
N ALA A 40 10.38 -8.07 -5.33
CA ALA A 40 10.68 -9.38 -4.78
C ALA A 40 9.59 -9.86 -3.81
N LEU A 41 9.07 -8.97 -2.96
CA LEU A 41 7.96 -9.26 -2.04
C LEU A 41 6.67 -9.57 -2.80
N LEU A 42 6.37 -8.86 -3.89
CA LEU A 42 5.25 -9.20 -4.78
C LEU A 42 5.42 -10.58 -5.42
N ALA A 43 6.62 -10.91 -5.92
CA ALA A 43 6.89 -12.20 -6.53
C ALA A 43 6.80 -13.35 -5.52
N ALA A 44 7.37 -13.18 -4.33
CA ALA A 44 7.26 -14.12 -3.23
C ALA A 44 5.80 -14.34 -2.83
N SER A 45 5.03 -13.27 -2.64
CA SER A 45 3.61 -13.35 -2.27
C SER A 45 2.79 -14.15 -3.27
N ARG A 46 2.99 -13.93 -4.56
CA ARG A 46 2.33 -14.71 -5.62
C ARG A 46 2.70 -16.19 -5.57
N THR A 47 3.96 -16.49 -5.28
CA THR A 47 4.46 -17.88 -5.20
C THR A 47 3.89 -18.60 -3.97
N LEU A 48 3.86 -17.93 -2.83
CA LEU A 48 3.27 -18.50 -1.60
C LEU A 48 1.77 -18.75 -1.79
N ALA A 49 1.06 -17.79 -2.38
CA ALA A 49 -0.38 -17.88 -2.63
C ALA A 49 -0.77 -19.04 -3.56
N SER A 50 0.12 -19.51 -4.42
CA SER A 50 -0.14 -20.65 -5.32
C SER A 50 0.28 -22.00 -4.73
N THR A 51 0.95 -22.02 -3.58
CA THR A 51 1.59 -23.25 -3.04
C THR A 51 1.16 -23.62 -1.63
N HIS A 52 0.54 -22.72 -0.89
CA HIS A 52 0.15 -22.93 0.51
C HIS A 52 -1.35 -22.74 0.73
N ASP A 53 -1.90 -23.41 1.75
CA ASP A 53 -3.23 -23.08 2.23
C ASP A 53 -3.26 -21.70 2.89
N SER A 54 -4.46 -21.17 3.14
CA SER A 54 -4.64 -19.81 3.61
C SER A 54 -4.11 -19.55 5.02
N GLY A 55 -3.95 -20.59 5.86
CA GLY A 55 -3.43 -20.47 7.23
C GLY A 55 -1.92 -20.25 7.25
N ASP A 56 -1.18 -21.14 6.61
CA ASP A 56 0.28 -21.01 6.47
C ASP A 56 0.63 -19.76 5.67
N LEU A 57 -0.14 -19.48 4.61
CA LEU A 57 0.02 -18.27 3.81
C LEU A 57 -0.14 -17.00 4.64
N LEU A 58 -1.15 -16.93 5.51
CA LEU A 58 -1.36 -15.77 6.39
C LEU A 58 -0.12 -15.53 7.26
N LEU A 59 0.43 -16.57 7.88
CA LEU A 59 1.60 -16.46 8.77
C LEU A 59 2.87 -16.05 8.01
N GLN A 60 3.12 -16.67 6.86
CA GLN A 60 4.29 -16.37 6.03
C GLN A 60 4.24 -14.94 5.48
N LEU A 61 3.09 -14.52 4.94
CA LEU A 61 2.90 -13.16 4.45
C LEU A 61 2.97 -12.14 5.58
N SER A 62 2.47 -12.46 6.77
CA SER A 62 2.62 -11.61 7.95
C SER A 62 4.08 -11.39 8.29
N ALA A 63 4.87 -12.47 8.41
CA ALA A 63 6.29 -12.36 8.71
C ALA A 63 7.04 -11.53 7.66
N MET A 64 6.76 -11.77 6.37
CA MET A 64 7.39 -11.05 5.27
C MET A 64 6.98 -9.57 5.22
N CYS A 65 5.69 -9.27 5.38
CA CYS A 65 5.16 -7.91 5.41
C CYS A 65 5.75 -7.10 6.56
N TYR A 66 5.85 -7.68 7.75
CA TYR A 66 6.41 -7.00 8.91
C TYR A 66 7.94 -6.93 8.86
N GLY A 67 8.62 -7.81 8.12
CA GLY A 67 10.05 -7.62 7.79
C GLY A 67 10.30 -6.40 6.88
N TRP A 68 9.26 -5.93 6.19
CA TRP A 68 9.25 -4.68 5.41
C TRP A 68 8.81 -3.47 6.26
N MET A 69 8.63 -3.63 7.57
CA MET A 69 8.21 -2.57 8.49
C MET A 69 9.14 -2.54 9.70
N PRO A 70 9.25 -1.42 10.44
CA PRO A 70 10.06 -1.38 11.66
C PRO A 70 9.42 -2.12 12.84
N ARG A 71 8.17 -2.58 12.70
CA ARG A 71 7.42 -3.26 13.75
C ARG A 71 7.51 -4.78 13.60
N VAL A 72 7.56 -5.50 14.72
CA VAL A 72 7.53 -6.97 14.75
C VAL A 72 6.08 -7.46 14.59
N ALA A 73 5.89 -8.51 13.77
CA ALA A 73 4.59 -9.15 13.57
C ALA A 73 4.03 -9.70 14.89
N ARG A 74 2.74 -9.49 15.12
CA ARG A 74 2.01 -10.07 16.27
C ARG A 74 0.70 -10.65 15.75
N VAL A 75 0.71 -11.96 15.47
CA VAL A 75 -0.46 -12.66 14.98
C VAL A 75 -1.26 -13.22 16.16
N ASN A 76 -2.54 -12.88 16.22
CA ASN A 76 -3.46 -13.39 17.23
C ASN A 76 -4.06 -14.71 16.79
N ALA A 77 -3.57 -15.81 17.38
CA ALA A 77 -4.04 -17.17 17.09
C ALA A 77 -5.56 -17.33 17.19
N ARG A 78 -6.26 -16.54 18.02
CA ARG A 78 -7.73 -16.62 18.16
C ARG A 78 -8.50 -16.14 16.93
N HIS A 79 -7.85 -15.39 16.05
CA HIS A 79 -8.45 -14.83 14.84
C HIS A 79 -7.87 -15.41 13.55
N VAL A 80 -6.90 -16.34 13.64
CA VAL A 80 -6.22 -16.92 12.47
C VAL A 80 -7.21 -17.59 11.52
N ASP A 81 -8.12 -18.42 12.00
CA ASP A 81 -9.05 -19.15 11.11
C ASP A 81 -9.92 -18.21 10.28
N LYS A 82 -10.50 -17.19 10.93
CA LYS A 82 -11.33 -16.18 10.25
C LYS A 82 -10.51 -15.32 9.29
N ALA A 83 -9.32 -14.91 9.72
CA ALA A 83 -8.39 -14.14 8.89
C ALA A 83 -7.93 -14.95 7.66
N SER A 84 -7.70 -16.25 7.82
CA SER A 84 -7.30 -17.16 6.74
C SER A 84 -8.45 -17.35 5.74
N ALA A 85 -9.69 -17.48 6.23
CA ALA A 85 -10.86 -17.49 5.35
C ALA A 85 -11.03 -16.17 4.57
N ALA A 86 -10.88 -15.03 5.24
CA ALA A 86 -10.89 -13.72 4.59
C ALA A 86 -9.78 -13.57 3.55
N LEU A 87 -8.59 -14.10 3.84
CA LEU A 87 -7.45 -14.11 2.92
C LEU A 87 -7.73 -14.94 1.67
N ALA A 88 -8.29 -16.15 1.83
CA ALA A 88 -8.71 -16.99 0.71
C ALA A 88 -9.71 -16.26 -0.19
N CYS A 89 -10.72 -15.61 0.39
CA CYS A 89 -11.68 -14.80 -0.38
C CYS A 89 -11.01 -13.67 -1.16
N ALA A 90 -9.99 -13.01 -0.58
CA ALA A 90 -9.25 -11.95 -1.26
C ALA A 90 -8.39 -12.46 -2.43
N LEU A 91 -7.95 -13.73 -2.40
CA LEU A 91 -7.16 -14.34 -3.46
C LEU A 91 -8.02 -14.70 -4.67
N GLU A 92 -9.18 -15.30 -4.42
CA GLU A 92 -10.07 -15.84 -5.47
C GLU A 92 -10.92 -14.76 -6.17
N SER A 93 -11.08 -13.58 -5.55
CA SER A 93 -11.98 -12.53 -6.03
C SER A 93 -11.24 -11.36 -6.67
N ASP A 94 -11.82 -10.80 -7.74
CA ASP A 94 -11.42 -9.50 -8.31
C ASP A 94 -12.08 -8.31 -7.59
N VAL A 95 -12.92 -8.59 -6.60
CA VAL A 95 -13.64 -7.60 -5.78
C VAL A 95 -13.04 -7.53 -4.38
N LEU A 96 -13.15 -6.37 -3.74
CA LEU A 96 -12.73 -6.21 -2.35
C LEU A 96 -13.55 -7.13 -1.45
N ILE A 97 -12.87 -7.84 -0.56
CA ILE A 97 -13.48 -8.41 0.64
C ILE A 97 -14.30 -7.37 1.40
N ASP A 98 -15.31 -7.83 2.14
CA ASP A 98 -16.20 -6.94 2.89
C ASP A 98 -15.54 -6.36 4.15
N THR A 99 -16.26 -5.48 4.86
CA THR A 99 -15.76 -4.83 6.07
C THR A 99 -15.47 -5.84 7.20
N ALA A 100 -16.30 -6.87 7.36
CA ALA A 100 -16.12 -7.87 8.41
C ALA A 100 -14.88 -8.72 8.16
N GLN A 101 -14.68 -9.16 6.92
CA GLN A 101 -13.48 -9.89 6.49
C GLN A 101 -12.20 -9.05 6.66
N MET A 102 -12.24 -7.76 6.31
CA MET A 102 -11.12 -6.85 6.58
C MET A 102 -10.85 -6.71 8.09
N GLN A 103 -11.92 -6.68 8.91
CA GLN A 103 -11.80 -6.60 10.35
C GLN A 103 -11.21 -7.88 10.95
N ASP A 104 -11.55 -9.06 10.42
CA ASP A 104 -10.96 -10.33 10.85
C ASP A 104 -9.43 -10.36 10.59
N LEU A 105 -8.98 -9.90 9.42
CA LEU A 105 -7.56 -9.71 9.12
C LEU A 105 -6.91 -8.70 10.08
N ALA A 106 -7.54 -7.53 10.29
CA ALA A 106 -7.00 -6.49 11.16
C ALA A 106 -6.90 -6.94 12.63
N ASN A 107 -7.86 -7.73 13.12
CA ASN A 107 -7.84 -8.32 14.45
C ASN A 107 -6.72 -9.35 14.59
N SER A 108 -6.52 -10.20 13.58
CA SER A 108 -5.44 -11.18 13.57
C SER A 108 -4.07 -10.51 13.58
N LEU A 109 -3.87 -9.47 12.77
CA LEU A 109 -2.60 -8.76 12.67
C LEU A 109 -2.40 -7.66 13.72
N HIS A 110 -3.42 -7.38 14.54
CA HIS A 110 -3.50 -6.21 15.41
C HIS A 110 -3.19 -4.87 14.67
N SER A 111 -3.49 -4.79 13.38
CA SER A 111 -3.11 -3.64 12.56
C SER A 111 -3.86 -3.56 11.23
N VAL A 112 -4.54 -2.43 10.99
CA VAL A 112 -5.07 -2.07 9.66
C VAL A 112 -3.92 -1.76 8.69
N VAL A 113 -2.84 -1.14 9.16
CA VAL A 113 -1.62 -0.91 8.35
C VAL A 113 -1.03 -2.22 7.87
N GLY A 114 -0.81 -3.18 8.77
CA GLY A 114 -0.34 -4.52 8.42
C GLY A 114 -1.30 -5.23 7.45
N THR A 115 -2.61 -5.13 7.70
CA THR A 115 -3.65 -5.68 6.81
C THR A 115 -3.57 -5.09 5.40
N SER A 116 -3.41 -3.77 5.27
CA SER A 116 -3.33 -3.10 3.96
C SER A 116 -2.13 -3.57 3.15
N LYS A 117 -0.96 -3.73 3.78
CA LYS A 117 0.27 -4.17 3.12
C LYS A 117 0.21 -5.65 2.75
N LEU A 118 -0.32 -6.50 3.63
CA LEU A 118 -0.53 -7.92 3.36
C LEU A 118 -1.46 -8.11 2.14
N LEU A 119 -2.60 -7.41 2.13
CA LEU A 119 -3.53 -7.44 1.00
C LEU A 119 -2.92 -6.83 -0.28
N HIS A 120 -2.15 -5.75 -0.16
CA HIS A 120 -1.44 -5.14 -1.28
C HIS A 120 -0.46 -6.11 -1.93
N PHE A 121 0.34 -6.84 -1.13
CA PHE A 121 1.32 -7.75 -1.70
C PHE A 121 0.69 -8.93 -2.45
N LEU A 122 -0.50 -9.36 -2.04
CA LEU A 122 -1.27 -10.36 -2.75
C LEU A 122 -1.95 -9.82 -4.00
N ARG A 123 -2.62 -8.67 -3.88
CA ARG A 123 -3.49 -8.11 -4.92
C ARG A 123 -3.20 -6.61 -5.08
N PRO A 124 -2.03 -6.21 -5.62
CA PRO A 124 -1.58 -4.82 -5.69
C PRO A 124 -2.41 -3.95 -6.65
N GLN A 125 -3.31 -4.57 -7.43
CA GLN A 125 -4.27 -3.89 -8.29
C GLN A 125 -5.54 -3.46 -7.56
N LEU A 126 -5.80 -4.01 -6.37
CA LEU A 126 -7.05 -3.78 -5.63
C LEU A 126 -6.83 -3.01 -4.34
N TYR A 127 -5.75 -3.33 -3.61
CA TYR A 127 -5.51 -2.84 -2.27
C TYR A 127 -4.33 -1.87 -2.26
N PRO A 128 -4.51 -0.59 -1.94
CA PRO A 128 -3.41 0.34 -1.68
C PRO A 128 -2.80 0.08 -0.31
N ILE A 129 -1.55 0.49 -0.17
CA ILE A 129 -0.86 0.52 1.12
C ILE A 129 -1.41 1.69 1.94
N TRP A 130 -1.67 1.44 3.21
CA TRP A 130 -2.14 2.44 4.16
C TRP A 130 -1.14 2.54 5.32
N ASP A 131 -0.46 3.67 5.43
CA ASP A 131 0.47 3.99 6.53
C ASP A 131 0.36 5.45 6.96
N SER A 132 1.20 5.86 7.90
CA SER A 132 1.16 7.19 8.51
C SER A 132 1.47 8.28 7.52
N LYS A 133 2.45 8.06 6.64
CA LYS A 133 2.87 9.01 5.61
C LYS A 133 1.73 9.27 4.63
N VAL A 134 1.11 8.21 4.12
CA VAL A 134 -0.03 8.28 3.20
C VAL A 134 -1.27 8.85 3.90
N ALA A 135 -1.56 8.41 5.13
CA ALA A 135 -2.70 8.89 5.90
C ALA A 135 -2.60 10.38 6.22
N ARG A 136 -1.40 10.93 6.49
CA ARG A 136 -1.20 12.39 6.69
C ARG A 136 -1.57 13.21 5.46
N VAL A 137 -1.35 12.65 4.27
CA VAL A 137 -1.69 13.31 3.00
C VAL A 137 -3.20 13.20 2.72
N TRP A 138 -3.84 12.12 3.16
CA TRP A 138 -5.25 11.84 2.88
C TRP A 138 -6.23 12.42 3.90
N ALA A 139 -5.86 12.42 5.19
CA ALA A 139 -6.74 12.82 6.28
C ALA A 139 -6.76 14.34 6.47
N THR A 140 -7.93 14.88 6.82
CA THR A 140 -8.11 16.30 7.19
C THR A 140 -7.99 16.54 8.70
N SER A 141 -7.70 15.50 9.50
CA SER A 141 -7.56 15.51 10.96
C SER A 141 -6.59 14.39 11.42
N ASP A 142 -6.22 14.38 12.71
CA ASP A 142 -5.15 13.53 13.29
C ASP A 142 -5.02 12.13 12.69
N ALA A 143 -3.86 11.87 12.07
CA ALA A 143 -3.60 10.66 11.28
C ALA A 143 -3.66 9.36 12.11
N THR A 144 -3.32 9.40 13.41
CA THR A 144 -3.22 8.22 14.27
C THR A 144 -4.57 7.55 14.54
N THR A 145 -5.58 8.32 14.94
CA THR A 145 -6.96 7.83 15.14
C THR A 145 -7.58 7.40 13.83
N ASN A 146 -7.19 8.02 12.72
CA ASN A 146 -7.72 7.69 11.40
C ASN A 146 -7.20 6.35 10.87
N MET A 147 -6.00 5.92 11.27
CA MET A 147 -5.34 4.75 10.68
C MET A 147 -5.78 3.40 11.23
N SER A 148 -6.35 3.35 12.42
CA SER A 148 -6.77 2.10 13.08
C SER A 148 -8.15 1.60 12.65
N SER A 149 -8.92 2.42 11.92
CA SER A 149 -10.26 2.07 11.44
C SER A 149 -10.24 1.41 10.06
N VAL A 150 -10.92 0.26 9.95
CA VAL A 150 -11.15 -0.42 8.68
C VAL A 150 -12.03 0.43 7.76
N GLU A 151 -12.99 1.17 8.31
CA GLU A 151 -13.88 2.08 7.56
C GLU A 151 -13.08 3.17 6.86
N ASN A 152 -12.12 3.77 7.54
CA ASN A 152 -11.25 4.79 6.95
C ASN A 152 -10.38 4.21 5.84
N TYR A 153 -9.81 3.01 6.04
CA TYR A 153 -9.08 2.33 4.98
C TYR A 153 -9.98 2.04 3.76
N ARG A 154 -11.24 1.63 3.99
CA ARG A 154 -12.21 1.43 2.90
C ARG A 154 -12.59 2.73 2.19
N SER A 155 -12.71 3.83 2.91
CA SER A 155 -12.92 5.15 2.30
C SER A 155 -11.73 5.53 1.42
N TYR A 156 -10.52 5.34 1.92
CA TYR A 156 -9.28 5.56 1.16
C TYR A 156 -9.23 4.74 -0.14
N ILE A 157 -9.59 3.45 -0.10
CA ILE A 157 -9.68 2.62 -1.31
C ILE A 157 -10.67 3.21 -2.33
N LYS A 158 -11.83 3.69 -1.87
CA LYS A 158 -12.85 4.29 -2.76
C LYS A 158 -12.35 5.59 -3.40
N ASP A 159 -11.64 6.41 -2.65
CA ASP A 159 -11.06 7.66 -3.16
C ASP A 159 -10.02 7.36 -4.25
N ILE A 160 -9.13 6.38 -4.04
CA ILE A 160 -8.17 5.97 -5.06
C ILE A 160 -8.87 5.46 -6.31
N ARG A 161 -9.90 4.63 -6.17
CA ARG A 161 -10.67 4.14 -7.33
C ARG A 161 -11.32 5.26 -8.11
N THR A 162 -11.82 6.29 -7.40
CA THR A 162 -12.36 7.50 -8.02
C THR A 162 -11.29 8.27 -8.79
N LEU A 163 -10.08 8.40 -8.24
CA LEU A 163 -8.94 9.02 -8.92
C LEU A 163 -8.51 8.21 -10.16
N ILE A 164 -8.43 6.89 -10.05
CA ILE A 164 -8.08 6.01 -11.17
C ILE A 164 -9.10 6.13 -12.31
N ALA A 165 -10.38 6.26 -11.98
CA ALA A 165 -11.45 6.42 -12.96
C ALA A 165 -11.56 7.84 -13.55
N SER A 166 -10.81 8.81 -13.02
CA SER A 166 -10.92 10.21 -13.43
C SER A 166 -10.20 10.49 -14.77
N PRO A 167 -10.71 11.44 -15.57
CA PRO A 167 -10.04 11.86 -16.80
C PRO A 167 -8.60 12.32 -16.54
N GLY A 168 -7.67 11.91 -17.41
CA GLY A 168 -6.25 12.27 -17.29
C GLY A 168 -5.45 11.39 -16.33
N PHE A 169 -6.07 10.43 -15.64
CA PHE A 169 -5.36 9.48 -14.79
C PHE A 169 -4.36 8.62 -15.57
N ALA A 170 -4.76 8.09 -16.73
CA ALA A 170 -3.87 7.28 -17.58
C ALA A 170 -2.56 8.03 -17.91
N ALA A 171 -2.68 9.30 -18.35
CA ALA A 171 -1.51 10.14 -18.60
C ALA A 171 -0.67 10.36 -17.34
N PHE A 172 -1.29 10.61 -16.18
CA PHE A 172 -0.56 10.70 -14.92
C PHE A 172 0.18 9.41 -14.56
N HIS A 173 -0.46 8.25 -14.73
CA HIS A 173 0.11 6.94 -14.43
C HIS A 173 1.32 6.64 -15.30
N ASP A 174 1.26 6.98 -16.59
CA ASP A 174 2.37 6.86 -17.53
C ASP A 174 3.51 7.81 -17.16
N ASP A 175 3.22 9.10 -16.95
CA ASP A 175 4.22 10.11 -16.58
C ASP A 175 4.94 9.74 -15.28
N PHE A 176 4.17 9.27 -14.29
CA PHE A 176 4.69 8.86 -12.98
C PHE A 176 5.58 7.63 -13.09
N ASN A 177 5.18 6.59 -13.84
CA ASN A 177 6.03 5.41 -14.05
C ASN A 177 7.31 5.75 -14.81
N GLN A 178 7.27 6.69 -15.75
CA GLN A 178 8.49 7.14 -16.44
C GLN A 178 9.46 7.84 -15.47
N ALA A 179 8.97 8.76 -14.64
CA ALA A 179 9.78 9.41 -13.61
C ALA A 179 10.33 8.40 -12.59
N TYR A 180 9.48 7.48 -12.16
CA TYR A 180 9.86 6.40 -11.24
C TYR A 180 10.95 5.51 -11.83
N SER A 181 10.83 5.11 -13.10
CA SER A 181 11.85 4.33 -13.80
C SER A 181 13.19 5.06 -13.89
N ARG A 182 13.17 6.38 -14.15
CA ARG A 182 14.41 7.19 -14.13
C ARG A 182 15.04 7.21 -12.74
N ARG A 183 14.24 7.29 -11.67
CA ARG A 183 14.74 7.21 -10.29
C ARG A 183 15.38 5.84 -10.00
N LEU A 184 14.74 4.74 -10.41
CA LEU A 184 15.29 3.39 -10.24
C LEU A 184 16.63 3.23 -10.97
N ASP A 185 16.74 3.76 -12.20
CA ASP A 185 17.98 3.76 -12.98
C ASP A 185 19.11 4.52 -12.27
N ARG A 186 18.84 5.75 -11.80
CA ARG A 186 19.79 6.54 -10.99
C ARG A 186 20.26 5.79 -9.74
N LEU A 187 19.37 5.03 -9.10
CA LEU A 187 19.63 4.23 -7.91
C LEU A 187 20.24 2.85 -8.19
N LYS A 188 20.45 2.50 -9.47
CA LYS A 188 20.91 1.17 -9.90
C LYS A 188 20.05 0.05 -9.33
N ILE A 189 18.73 0.24 -9.38
CA ILE A 189 17.72 -0.76 -9.02
C ILE A 189 17.13 -1.30 -10.31
N ALA A 190 16.91 -2.63 -10.39
CA ALA A 190 16.28 -3.24 -11.55
C ALA A 190 14.92 -2.57 -11.83
N PRO A 191 14.58 -2.27 -13.09
CA PRO A 191 13.36 -1.54 -13.42
C PRO A 191 12.12 -2.39 -13.11
N TYR A 192 11.09 -1.73 -12.59
CA TYR A 192 9.74 -2.29 -12.45
C TYR A 192 8.70 -1.17 -12.54
N SER A 193 7.49 -1.54 -12.94
CA SER A 193 6.36 -0.62 -13.05
C SER A 193 5.39 -0.79 -11.88
N LEU A 194 4.76 0.31 -11.50
CA LEU A 194 3.77 0.36 -10.43
C LEU A 194 2.36 0.16 -11.00
N SER A 195 1.51 -0.59 -10.30
CA SER A 195 0.07 -0.64 -10.59
C SER A 195 -0.56 0.76 -10.49
N PRO A 196 -1.73 0.99 -11.12
CA PRO A 196 -2.50 2.22 -10.93
C PRO A 196 -2.70 2.59 -9.45
N VAL A 197 -3.03 1.59 -8.62
CA VAL A 197 -3.22 1.75 -7.18
C VAL A 197 -1.92 2.13 -6.47
N ARG A 198 -0.81 1.44 -6.76
CA ARG A 198 0.50 1.73 -6.16
C ARG A 198 1.04 3.08 -6.62
N ALA A 199 0.77 3.53 -7.84
CA ALA A 199 1.23 4.83 -8.33
C ALA A 199 0.57 5.99 -7.58
N VAL A 200 -0.74 5.90 -7.31
CA VAL A 200 -1.45 6.91 -6.49
C VAL A 200 -0.89 6.96 -5.07
N GLU A 201 -0.71 5.80 -4.45
CA GLU A 201 -0.19 5.71 -3.09
C GLU A 201 1.27 6.18 -3.02
N ALA A 202 2.13 5.77 -3.96
CA ALA A 202 3.52 6.20 -4.00
C ALA A 202 3.61 7.72 -4.21
N ALA A 203 2.78 8.30 -5.08
CA ALA A 203 2.69 9.75 -5.23
C ALA A 203 2.30 10.45 -3.91
N ALA A 204 1.33 9.90 -3.18
CA ALA A 204 0.97 10.42 -1.86
C ALA A 204 2.11 10.30 -0.85
N PHE A 205 2.86 9.20 -0.86
CA PHE A 205 4.04 9.02 -0.02
C PHE A 205 5.10 10.10 -0.28
N GLU A 206 5.43 10.38 -1.55
CA GLU A 206 6.40 11.44 -1.88
C GLU A 206 5.91 12.82 -1.42
N LEU A 207 4.62 13.12 -1.55
CA LEU A 207 4.03 14.38 -1.06
C LEU A 207 4.10 14.53 0.46
N SER A 208 4.28 13.44 1.20
CA SER A 208 4.38 13.44 2.65
C SER A 208 5.78 13.81 3.17
N GLY A 209 6.78 13.91 2.28
CA GLY A 209 8.19 14.12 2.60
C GLY A 209 9.13 13.09 1.97
N GLY A 210 8.60 11.93 1.54
CA GLY A 210 9.37 10.90 0.85
C GLY A 210 10.42 10.17 1.69
N ASP A 211 10.42 10.39 3.01
CA ASP A 211 11.29 9.69 3.96
C ASP A 211 10.58 8.46 4.57
N TYR A 212 11.37 7.42 4.81
CA TYR A 212 10.91 6.21 5.49
C TYR A 212 11.27 6.20 6.98
N ASP A 213 11.81 7.33 7.47
CA ASP A 213 12.12 7.53 8.88
C ASP A 213 10.81 7.78 9.65
N ASP A 214 10.57 6.93 10.64
CA ASP A 214 9.45 7.03 11.59
C ASP A 214 9.87 7.94 12.76
N ASP A 215 10.06 9.23 12.50
CA ASP A 215 10.07 10.26 13.55
C ASP A 215 8.63 10.60 14.00
#